data_AF-A0A7R9XK48-F1
#
_entry.id   AF-A0A7R9XK48-F1
#
_cell.length_a   1.000
_cell.length_b   1.000
_cell.length_c   1.000
_cell.angle_alpha   90.00
_cell.angle_beta   90.00
_cell.angle_gamma   90.00
#
_symmetry.space_group_name_H-M   'P 1'
#
loop_
_entity.id
_entity.type
_entity.pdbx_description
1 polymer ?
#
loop_
_entity_poly.entity_id
_entity_poly.type
_entity_poly.pdbx_seq_one_letter_code
_entity_poly.pdbx_strand_id
1 'polypeptide(L)' 'GYELCKTSKIGVVKVTASPHSSLRFSKGVMTYYDRKYVEEDVILEDLKEQNLTEVRRIFTRRDGQKVPSLSLI' A
#
# COMPACT_ATOMS: atom_id res chain seq x y z
N GLY A 1 -22.95 18.34 57.33
CA GLY A 1 -21.77 17.91 56.56
C GLY A 1 -22.26 17.39 55.24
N TYR A 2 -21.62 17.75 54.14
CA TYR A 2 -21.95 17.22 52.82
C TYR A 2 -21.09 16.00 52.54
N GLU A 3 -21.72 14.88 52.19
CA GLU A 3 -21.03 13.67 51.74
C GLU A 3 -20.91 13.69 50.21
N LEU A 4 -19.70 13.43 49.72
CA LEU A 4 -19.41 13.32 48.29
C LEU A 4 -19.69 11.89 47.83
N CYS A 5 -20.68 11.71 46.94
CA CYS A 5 -20.95 10.42 46.32
C CYS A 5 -19.75 9.96 45.47
N LYS A 6 -19.15 8.82 45.86
CA LYS A 6 -18.05 8.17 45.13
C LYS A 6 -18.58 7.49 43.87
N THR A 7 -18.26 8.03 42.69
CA THR A 7 -18.59 7.40 41.40
C THR A 7 -17.72 6.16 41.18
N SER A 8 -18.32 4.97 41.12
CA SER A 8 -17.59 3.70 41.22
C SER A 8 -17.15 3.06 39.90
N LYS A 9 -17.63 3.53 38.74
CA LYS A 9 -17.08 3.29 37.38
C LYS A 9 -18.04 3.83 36.33
N ILE A 10 -17.54 4.65 35.41
CA ILE A 10 -18.28 5.10 34.23
C ILE A 10 -18.07 4.04 33.15
N GLY A 11 -18.95 3.03 33.08
CA GLY A 11 -19.15 2.08 31.96
C GLY A 11 -17.93 1.41 31.30
N VAL A 12 -17.91 0.08 31.21
CA VAL A 12 -16.93 -0.63 30.37
C VAL A 12 -17.38 -0.58 28.91
N VAL A 13 -16.71 0.25 28.09
CA VAL A 13 -16.93 0.28 26.63
C VAL A 13 -16.07 -0.80 25.98
N LYS A 14 -16.71 -1.81 25.37
CA LYS A 14 -15.99 -2.80 24.56
C LYS A 14 -15.56 -2.15 23.25
N VAL A 15 -14.24 -2.02 23.05
CA VAL A 15 -13.65 -1.63 21.77
C VAL A 15 -13.37 -2.90 20.97
N THR A 16 -14.02 -3.04 19.82
CA THR A 16 -13.79 -4.15 18.89
C THR A 16 -12.86 -3.66 17.80
N ALA A 17 -11.61 -4.13 17.80
CA ALA A 17 -10.66 -3.87 16.71
C ALA A 17 -10.65 -5.07 15.76
N SER A 18 -11.10 -4.89 14.52
CA SER A 18 -10.95 -5.88 13.45
C SER A 18 -9.69 -5.58 12.63
N PRO A 19 -8.94 -6.61 12.20
CA PRO A 19 -7.85 -6.40 11.25
C PRO A 19 -8.40 -5.79 9.95
N HIS A 20 -7.82 -4.69 9.51
CA HIS A 20 -8.22 -4.06 8.26
C HIS A 20 -7.64 -4.85 7.09
N SER A 21 -8.51 -5.54 6.34
CA SER A 21 -8.11 -6.47 5.26
C SER A 21 -7.36 -5.79 4.10
N SER A 22 -7.62 -4.51 3.82
CA SER A 22 -7.01 -3.80 2.67
C SER A 22 -5.80 -2.92 3.01
N LEU A 23 -5.31 -2.95 4.25
CA LEU A 23 -4.19 -2.08 4.70
C LEU A 23 -2.84 -2.80 4.81
N ARG A 24 -2.74 -4.06 4.37
CA ARG A 24 -1.53 -4.91 4.46
C ARG A 24 -0.75 -5.01 3.15
N PHE A 25 -0.60 -3.93 2.40
CA PHE A 25 0.29 -3.91 1.23
C PHE A 25 1.43 -2.92 1.47
N SER A 26 2.64 -3.30 1.05
CA SER A 26 3.79 -2.41 0.99
C SER A 26 4.00 -2.00 -0.45
N LYS A 27 4.11 -0.70 -0.71
CA LYS A 27 4.57 -0.19 -2.01
C LYS A 27 6.09 -0.15 -2.01
N GLY A 28 6.72 -0.78 -3.01
CA GLY A 28 8.17 -0.77 -3.22
C GLY A 28 8.52 -0.04 -4.50
N VAL A 29 9.80 0.27 -4.71
CA VAL A 29 10.29 0.74 -6.01
C VAL A 29 11.38 -0.22 -6.47
N MET A 30 11.28 -0.70 -7.70
CA MET A 30 12.27 -1.60 -8.28
C MET A 30 12.66 -1.12 -9.68
N THR A 31 13.93 -1.32 -10.04
CA THR A 31 14.42 -1.08 -11.39
C THR A 31 14.35 -2.36 -12.22
N TYR A 32 13.78 -2.27 -13.41
CA TYR A 32 13.58 -3.39 -14.33
C TYR A 32 14.18 -3.05 -15.69
N TYR A 33 15.49 -3.31 -15.81
CA TYR A 33 16.36 -2.80 -16.88
C TYR A 33 16.00 -3.29 -18.28
N ASP A 34 15.60 -4.57 -18.41
CA ASP A 34 15.52 -5.24 -19.71
C ASP A 34 14.15 -5.14 -20.38
N ARG A 35 13.13 -4.67 -19.66
CA ARG A 35 11.72 -4.70 -20.11
C ARG A 35 11.05 -3.35 -19.93
N LYS A 36 11.66 -2.30 -20.49
CA LYS A 36 11.19 -0.91 -20.43
C LYS A 36 9.83 -0.68 -21.12
N TYR A 37 9.57 -1.43 -22.19
CA TYR A 37 8.38 -1.29 -23.05
C TYR A 37 7.43 -2.49 -22.95
N VAL A 38 7.57 -3.29 -21.88
CA VAL A 38 6.70 -4.43 -21.63
C VAL A 38 5.52 -3.97 -20.78
N GLU A 39 4.35 -4.51 -21.11
CA GLU A 39 3.08 -4.28 -20.41
C GLU A 39 3.14 -4.74 -18.95
N GLU A 40 2.39 -4.06 -18.10
CA GLU A 40 2.39 -4.29 -16.64
C GLU A 40 1.92 -5.70 -16.27
N ASP A 41 0.95 -6.26 -17.00
CA ASP A 41 0.41 -7.61 -16.76
C ASP A 41 1.46 -8.70 -16.94
N VAL A 42 2.28 -8.58 -18.00
CA VAL A 42 3.37 -9.54 -18.28
C VAL A 42 4.42 -9.48 -17.16
N ILE A 43 4.71 -8.29 -16.66
CA ILE A 43 5.70 -8.09 -15.58
C ILE A 43 5.16 -8.62 -14.26
N LEU A 44 3.87 -8.43 -14.00
CA LEU A 44 3.21 -8.98 -12.82
C LEU A 44 3.24 -10.51 -12.85
N GLU A 45 3.08 -11.13 -14.02
CA GLU A 45 3.24 -12.58 -14.19
C GLU A 45 4.68 -13.02 -13.91
N ASP A 46 5.69 -12.33 -14.46
CA ASP A 46 7.11 -12.66 -14.20
C ASP A 46 7.48 -12.56 -12.71
N LEU A 47 6.87 -11.61 -11.98
CA LEU A 47 7.18 -11.31 -10.59
C LEU A 47 6.20 -11.94 -9.59
N LYS A 48 5.28 -12.78 -10.06
CA LYS A 48 4.23 -13.40 -9.24
C LYS A 48 4.80 -14.21 -8.07
N GLU A 49 5.96 -14.83 -8.26
CA GLU A 49 6.67 -15.58 -7.21
C GLU A 49 7.15 -14.70 -6.04
N GLN A 50 7.26 -13.38 -6.24
CA GLN A 50 7.62 -12.42 -5.19
C GLN A 50 6.42 -11.91 -4.37
N ASN A 51 5.24 -12.51 -4.55
CA ASN A 51 4.00 -12.12 -3.87
C ASN A 51 3.55 -10.67 -4.18
N LEU A 52 3.90 -10.15 -5.36
CA LEU A 52 3.38 -8.87 -5.82
C LEU A 52 1.92 -9.02 -6.24
N THR A 53 1.12 -8.00 -5.91
CA THR A 53 -0.32 -7.94 -6.24
C THR A 53 -0.64 -6.91 -7.32
N GLU A 54 0.25 -5.94 -7.52
CA GLU A 54 0.13 -4.87 -8.51
C GLU A 54 1.54 -4.46 -8.95
N VAL A 55 1.69 -4.07 -10.21
CA VAL A 55 2.89 -3.43 -10.75
C VAL A 55 2.42 -2.24 -11.57
N ARG A 56 3.08 -1.09 -11.41
CA ARG A 56 2.80 0.13 -12.15
C ARG A 56 4.08 0.75 -12.68
N ARG A 57 4.07 1.13 -13.94
CA ARG A 57 5.19 1.76 -14.60
C ARG A 57 5.28 3.24 -14.27
N ILE A 58 6.47 3.66 -13.85
CA ILE A 58 6.77 5.07 -13.67
C ILE A 58 7.12 5.66 -15.04
N PHE A 59 6.47 6.75 -15.40
CA PHE A 59 6.75 7.51 -16.62
C PHE A 59 7.43 8.83 -16.28
N THR A 60 8.40 9.21 -17.09
CA THR A 60 9.08 10.51 -17.01
C THR A 60 8.71 11.34 -18.22
N ARG A 61 8.66 12.66 -18.07
CA ARG A 61 8.53 13.57 -19.21
C ARG A 61 9.94 13.90 -19.73
N ARG A 62 10.22 13.59 -21.00
CA ARG A 62 11.40 14.09 -21.73
C ARG A 62 10.91 14.88 -22.92
N ASP A 63 11.36 16.12 -23.05
CA ASP A 63 11.01 17.00 -24.17
C ASP A 63 9.49 17.11 -24.40
N GLY A 64 8.72 17.16 -23.30
CA GLY A 64 7.25 17.22 -23.33
C GLY A 64 6.54 15.88 -23.58
N GLN A 65 7.26 14.83 -23.97
CA GLN A 65 6.69 13.50 -24.23
C GLN A 65 6.76 12.58 -23.00
N LYS A 66 5.70 11.79 -22.80
CA LYS A 66 5.63 10.77 -21.74
C LYS A 66 6.42 9.54 -22.18
N VAL A 67 7.58 9.32 -21.55
CA VAL A 67 8.49 8.20 -21.84
C VAL A 67 8.51 7.26 -20.63
N PRO A 68 8.36 5.93 -20.82
CA PRO A 68 8.49 4.99 -19.71
C PRO A 68 9.89 5.05 -19.10
N SER A 69 9.97 5.00 -17.77
CA SER A 69 11.23 4.86 -17.06
C SER A 69 11.56 3.38 -16.83
N LEU A 70 12.76 3.10 -16.32
CA LEU A 70 13.16 1.76 -15.89
C LEU A 70 12.58 1.37 -14.53
N SER A 71 11.92 2.30 -13.83
CA SER A 71 11.41 2.09 -12.47
C SER A 71 9.94 1.68 -12.46
N LEU A 72 9.60 0.77 -11.56
CA LEU A 72 8.27 0.24 -11.29
C LEU A 72 7.88 0.52 -9.83
N ILE A 73 6.58 0.65 -9.55
CA ILE A 73 5.99 0.77 -8.20
C ILE A 73 4.86 -0.23 -7.99
#